data_AF-A0A7Y5ZAJ2-F1
#
_entry.id   AF-A0A7Y5ZAJ2-F1
#
_cell.length_a   1.000
_cell.length_b   1.000
_cell.length_c   1.000
_cell.angle_alpha   90.00
_cell.angle_beta   90.00
_cell.angle_gamma   90.00
#
_symmetry.space_group_name_H-M   'P 1'
#
loop_
_entity.id
_entity.type
_entity.pdbx_description
1 polymer ?
#
loop_
_entity_poly.entity_id
_entity_poly.type
_entity_poly.pdbx_seq_one_letter_code
_entity_poly.pdbx_strand_id
1 'polypeptide(L)'
;MQIDNLKRFLEAGTTFSMGDAITPHTANDFWQWAFSNMNVPVLRGVLIEYLVAKKLIAHCDDIVGDTVRALTTYTPRKGDLTRSIEKHYQVQPHGDVFDLQLTWGVTLEIKSTASPDNWRLNKTCRWNIIQDRNLKEAVFPSQFYILAQMGPAASLNDSALDLGAIVFHVRTGEELDALAVGQQSLGFSKFVGAENKRRSCSYDELPAVLLDLQTQRLLRIQKKLRPDWKLVPLERGDDDFLPLAVEQAGQVEAWWYWQAEVQGKWTAVPIAPIPWPWLPDETPDWRDWEAAGFAFVPEVAASVDEPEDAPIVVS
;
A
#
# COMPACT_ATOMS: atom_id res chain seq x y z
N MET A 1 -4.00 -24.17 16.15
CA MET A 1 -2.89 -24.19 17.14
C MET A 1 -3.50 -24.50 18.50
N GLN A 2 -3.03 -25.52 19.21
CA GLN A 2 -3.50 -25.83 20.58
C GLN A 2 -3.07 -24.70 21.54
N ILE A 3 -3.84 -24.47 22.62
CA ILE A 3 -3.63 -23.37 23.58
C ILE A 3 -2.22 -23.37 24.18
N ASP A 4 -1.63 -24.55 24.42
CA ASP A 4 -0.27 -24.65 24.98
C ASP A 4 0.81 -24.25 23.97
N ASN A 5 0.57 -24.48 22.67
CA ASN A 5 1.44 -24.00 21.59
C ASN A 5 1.30 -22.48 21.38
N LEU A 6 0.11 -21.92 21.63
CA LEU A 6 -0.10 -20.47 21.63
C LEU A 6 0.61 -19.81 22.82
N LYS A 7 0.61 -20.44 24.00
CA LYS A 7 1.38 -19.97 25.16
C LYS A 7 2.89 -19.98 24.91
N ARG A 8 3.44 -21.07 24.36
CA ARG A 8 4.86 -21.11 23.93
C ARG A 8 5.20 -20.06 22.87
N PHE A 9 4.27 -19.83 21.94
CA PHE A 9 4.39 -18.74 20.95
C PHE A 9 4.39 -17.35 21.59
N LEU A 10 3.62 -17.15 22.66
CA LEU A 10 3.55 -15.90 23.43
C LEU A 10 4.76 -15.68 24.37
N GLU A 11 5.56 -16.71 24.62
CA GLU A 11 6.80 -16.58 25.41
C GLU A 11 7.85 -15.84 24.56
N ALA A 12 8.26 -14.65 25.05
CA ALA A 12 9.15 -13.73 24.37
C ALA A 12 10.48 -14.40 23.99
N GLY A 13 10.79 -14.45 22.69
CA GLY A 13 12.03 -15.01 22.15
C GLY A 13 11.85 -15.94 20.95
N THR A 14 10.62 -16.38 20.66
CA THR A 14 10.35 -17.16 19.43
C THR A 14 10.60 -16.29 18.21
N THR A 15 11.50 -16.72 17.33
CA THR A 15 11.77 -16.06 16.03
C THR A 15 10.84 -16.60 14.94
N PHE A 16 10.70 -15.86 13.84
CA PHE A 16 9.92 -16.36 12.69
C PHE A 16 10.82 -16.79 11.54
N SER A 17 10.36 -17.79 10.79
CA SER A 17 10.98 -18.19 9.53
C SER A 17 9.93 -18.44 8.45
N MET A 18 10.35 -18.30 7.19
CA MET A 18 9.58 -18.64 6.00
C MET A 18 10.40 -19.63 5.17
N GLY A 19 10.33 -20.92 5.50
CA GLY A 19 11.27 -21.91 4.96
C GLY A 19 12.69 -21.60 5.44
N ASP A 20 13.64 -21.46 4.51
CA ASP A 20 15.06 -21.22 4.85
C ASP A 20 15.35 -19.77 5.27
N ALA A 21 14.39 -18.85 5.11
CA ALA A 21 14.56 -17.44 5.48
C ALA A 21 14.23 -17.20 6.96
N ILE A 22 15.25 -16.96 7.79
CA ILE A 22 15.09 -16.57 9.20
C ILE A 22 14.87 -15.06 9.28
N THR A 23 13.85 -14.63 9.99
CA THR A 23 13.57 -13.21 10.24
C THR A 23 14.23 -12.76 11.54
N PRO A 24 14.69 -11.50 11.64
CA PRO A 24 15.24 -10.96 12.88
C PRO A 24 14.15 -10.60 13.91
N HIS A 25 12.87 -10.79 13.58
CA HIS A 25 11.74 -10.38 14.40
C HIS A 25 11.26 -11.53 15.29
N THR A 26 10.75 -11.16 16.46
CA THR A 26 10.26 -12.09 17.47
C THR A 26 8.76 -11.98 17.67
N ALA A 27 8.17 -12.99 18.32
CA ALA A 27 6.79 -12.95 18.76
C ALA A 27 6.47 -11.68 19.58
N ASN A 28 7.39 -11.25 20.44
CA ASN A 28 7.21 -10.03 21.23
C ASN A 28 7.11 -8.78 20.34
N ASP A 29 7.97 -8.65 19.33
CA ASP A 29 7.95 -7.50 18.41
C ASP A 29 6.64 -7.44 17.62
N PHE A 30 6.11 -8.61 17.23
CA PHE A 30 4.82 -8.73 16.57
C PHE A 30 3.66 -8.33 17.50
N TRP A 31 3.65 -8.79 18.77
CA TRP A 31 2.59 -8.46 19.72
C TRP A 31 2.58 -7.00 20.15
N GLN A 32 3.74 -6.33 20.16
CA GLN A 32 3.81 -4.89 20.39
C GLN A 32 3.22 -4.09 19.22
N TRP A 33 3.30 -4.64 18.01
CA TRP A 33 2.74 -4.02 16.80
C TRP A 33 1.25 -4.32 16.60
N ALA A 34 0.81 -5.55 16.86
CA ALA A 34 -0.55 -6.02 16.59
C ALA A 34 -1.58 -5.45 17.58
N PHE A 35 -2.79 -5.15 17.10
CA PHE A 35 -3.87 -4.68 17.97
C PHE A 35 -4.38 -5.78 18.92
N SER A 36 -4.87 -5.37 20.10
CA SER A 36 -5.06 -6.17 21.32
C SER A 36 -6.19 -7.23 21.32
N ASN A 37 -6.73 -7.61 20.16
CA ASN A 37 -7.73 -8.68 20.09
C ASN A 37 -7.42 -9.65 18.95
N MET A 38 -6.89 -10.83 19.26
CA MET A 38 -6.74 -11.89 18.26
C MET A 38 -7.26 -13.24 18.74
N ASN A 39 -8.40 -13.64 18.18
CA ASN A 39 -8.78 -15.05 18.06
C ASN A 39 -8.20 -15.62 16.75
N VAL A 40 -7.58 -16.80 16.84
CA VAL A 40 -7.01 -17.64 15.76
C VAL A 40 -8.07 -17.89 14.66
N PRO A 41 -7.84 -17.77 13.32
CA PRO A 41 -6.64 -17.86 12.47
C PRO A 41 -6.17 -16.52 11.83
N VAL A 42 -6.78 -15.41 12.22
CA VAL A 42 -6.42 -14.04 11.79
C VAL A 42 -4.94 -13.73 12.04
N LEU A 43 -4.37 -14.34 13.08
CA LEU A 43 -2.94 -14.30 13.45
C LEU A 43 -1.96 -14.60 12.31
N ARG A 44 -2.20 -15.59 11.45
CA ARG A 44 -1.20 -15.99 10.43
C ARG A 44 -1.14 -14.98 9.28
N GLY A 45 -2.29 -14.45 8.86
CA GLY A 45 -2.36 -13.43 7.81
C GLY A 45 -1.77 -12.10 8.30
N VAL A 46 -2.15 -11.69 9.51
CA VAL A 46 -1.65 -10.46 10.15
C VAL A 46 -0.14 -10.57 10.45
N LEU A 47 0.37 -11.75 10.82
CA LEU A 47 1.80 -11.98 10.97
C LEU A 47 2.57 -11.87 9.65
N ILE A 48 2.02 -12.37 8.54
CA ILE A 48 2.65 -12.21 7.22
C ILE A 48 2.69 -10.74 6.82
N GLU A 49 1.59 -10.02 7.02
CA GLU A 49 1.52 -8.58 6.78
C GLU A 49 2.60 -7.83 7.56
N TYR A 50 2.72 -8.11 8.87
CA TYR A 50 3.77 -7.56 9.72
C TYR A 50 5.18 -7.83 9.18
N LEU A 51 5.50 -9.09 8.87
CA LEU A 51 6.84 -9.48 8.43
C LEU A 51 7.17 -8.84 7.08
N VAL A 52 6.25 -8.89 6.13
CA VAL A 52 6.40 -8.22 4.83
C VAL A 52 6.59 -6.72 5.03
N ALA A 53 5.75 -6.07 5.85
CA ALA A 53 5.88 -4.64 6.09
C ALA A 53 7.24 -4.27 6.67
N LYS A 54 7.72 -4.98 7.71
CA LYS A 54 9.04 -4.72 8.29
C LYS A 54 10.18 -4.95 7.29
N LYS A 55 10.12 -6.01 6.47
CA LYS A 55 11.09 -6.24 5.40
C LYS A 55 11.12 -5.07 4.41
N LEU A 56 9.96 -4.63 3.93
CA LEU A 56 9.88 -3.56 2.94
C LEU A 56 10.29 -2.20 3.50
N ILE A 57 9.97 -1.91 4.77
CA ILE A 57 10.44 -0.71 5.47
C ILE A 57 11.98 -0.69 5.57
N ALA A 58 12.60 -1.83 5.90
CA ALA A 58 14.05 -1.96 5.97
C ALA A 58 14.76 -1.78 4.62
N HIS A 59 14.04 -1.98 3.50
CA HIS A 59 14.51 -1.78 2.13
C HIS A 59 13.89 -0.54 1.45
N CYS A 60 13.25 0.35 2.20
CA CYS A 60 12.54 1.52 1.66
C CYS A 60 13.47 2.41 0.82
N ASP A 61 14.68 2.69 1.32
CA ASP A 61 15.68 3.49 0.58
C ASP A 61 16.03 2.90 -0.79
N ASP A 62 16.12 1.57 -0.87
CA ASP A 62 16.45 0.87 -2.10
C ASP A 62 15.27 0.96 -3.09
N ILE A 63 14.06 0.66 -2.61
CA ILE A 63 12.85 0.58 -3.44
C ILE A 63 12.45 1.95 -4.01
N VAL A 64 12.46 3.01 -3.18
CA VAL A 64 11.90 4.32 -3.57
C VAL A 64 12.96 5.42 -3.73
N GLY A 65 14.21 5.19 -3.31
CA GLY A 65 15.23 6.23 -3.28
C GLY A 65 15.51 6.88 -4.63
N ASP A 66 15.56 6.08 -5.71
CA ASP A 66 15.76 6.61 -7.07
C ASP A 66 14.56 7.42 -7.55
N THR A 67 13.35 7.03 -7.16
CA THR A 67 12.12 7.79 -7.46
C THR A 67 12.16 9.15 -6.79
N VAL A 68 12.49 9.21 -5.50
CA VAL A 68 12.62 10.47 -4.75
C VAL A 68 13.70 11.37 -5.37
N ARG A 69 14.86 10.81 -5.70
CA ARG A 69 15.96 11.59 -6.34
C ARG A 69 15.57 12.10 -7.72
N ALA A 70 14.80 11.33 -8.49
CA ALA A 70 14.39 11.69 -9.83
C ALA A 70 13.28 12.75 -9.83
N LEU A 71 12.27 12.59 -8.99
CA LEU A 71 11.04 13.39 -9.04
C LEU A 71 11.02 14.57 -8.08
N THR A 72 12.04 14.72 -7.23
CA THR A 72 12.09 15.78 -6.21
C THR A 72 13.43 16.49 -6.17
N THR A 73 13.46 17.63 -5.49
CA THR A 73 14.72 18.29 -5.12
C THR A 73 15.39 17.67 -3.89
N TYR A 74 14.70 16.79 -3.16
CA TYR A 74 15.25 16.11 -2.00
C TYR A 74 16.16 14.95 -2.41
N THR A 75 17.32 14.86 -1.74
CA THR A 75 18.30 13.78 -1.95
C THR A 75 18.47 13.00 -0.64
N PRO A 76 17.71 11.90 -0.45
CA PRO A 76 17.75 11.14 0.80
C PRO A 76 19.12 10.48 1.01
N ARG A 77 19.61 10.53 2.25
CA ARG A 77 20.75 9.75 2.71
C ARG A 77 20.27 8.35 3.11
N LYS A 78 21.21 7.42 3.25
CA LYS A 78 20.92 6.08 3.75
C LYS A 78 20.25 6.14 5.13
N GLY A 79 19.14 5.44 5.25
CA GLY A 79 18.23 5.35 6.38
C GLY A 79 17.20 6.47 6.48
N ASP A 80 17.25 7.52 5.64
CA ASP A 80 16.32 8.64 5.77
C ASP A 80 14.87 8.20 5.47
N LEU A 81 14.65 7.41 4.41
CA LEU A 81 13.29 7.02 3.99
C LEU A 81 12.73 5.88 4.83
N THR A 82 13.59 5.08 5.45
CA THR A 82 13.19 4.09 6.46
C THR A 82 12.74 4.81 7.73
N ARG A 83 13.54 5.76 8.25
CA ARG A 83 13.18 6.51 9.47
C ARG A 83 11.90 7.34 9.32
N SER A 84 11.65 7.90 8.13
CA SER A 84 10.46 8.73 7.90
C SER A 84 9.15 7.96 8.07
N ILE A 85 9.13 6.66 7.74
CA ILE A 85 7.91 5.83 7.82
C ILE A 85 7.83 5.00 9.11
N GLU A 86 8.96 4.72 9.77
CA GLU A 86 9.00 3.91 11.00
C GLU A 86 8.05 4.43 12.08
N LYS A 87 7.94 5.76 12.24
CA LYS A 87 7.05 6.40 13.23
C LYS A 87 5.56 6.11 12.97
N HIS A 88 5.17 5.98 11.70
CA HIS A 88 3.78 5.73 11.30
C HIS A 88 3.42 4.23 11.38
N TYR A 89 4.42 3.35 11.31
CA TYR A 89 4.25 1.88 11.35
C TYR A 89 4.78 1.26 12.65
N GLN A 90 4.73 2.01 13.76
CA GLN A 90 5.02 1.50 15.10
C GLN A 90 3.94 0.51 15.58
N VAL A 91 2.70 0.75 15.17
CA VAL A 91 1.54 -0.11 15.44
C VAL A 91 0.87 -0.50 14.12
N GLN A 92 -0.01 -1.50 14.15
CA GLN A 92 -0.81 -1.87 12.99
C GLN A 92 -1.70 -0.70 12.56
N PRO A 93 -1.65 -0.27 11.27
CA PRO A 93 -2.54 0.75 10.76
C PRO A 93 -4.01 0.30 10.81
N HIS A 94 -4.93 1.22 11.14
CA HIS A 94 -6.35 0.93 11.30
C HIS A 94 -7.20 1.76 10.35
N GLY A 95 -8.03 1.10 9.55
CA GLY A 95 -8.96 1.78 8.64
C GLY A 95 -8.28 2.41 7.43
N ASP A 96 -6.98 2.20 7.26
CA ASP A 96 -6.25 2.66 6.09
C ASP A 96 -6.63 1.83 4.85
N VAL A 97 -6.67 2.51 3.70
CA VAL A 97 -6.93 1.89 2.40
C VAL A 97 -5.80 0.94 1.99
N PHE A 98 -4.62 1.11 2.60
CA PHE A 98 -3.38 0.40 2.28
C PHE A 98 -2.81 -0.30 3.50
N ASP A 99 -2.26 -1.50 3.29
CA ASP A 99 -1.59 -2.24 4.35
C ASP A 99 -0.18 -1.65 4.62
N LEU A 100 0.44 -1.02 3.61
CA LEU A 100 1.71 -0.28 3.74
C LEU A 100 1.78 0.87 2.73
N GLN A 101 2.27 2.03 3.16
CA GLN A 101 2.62 3.16 2.33
C GLN A 101 4.06 3.56 2.64
N LEU A 102 4.95 3.32 1.66
CA LEU A 102 6.33 3.78 1.71
C LEU A 102 6.41 5.27 1.37
N THR A 103 7.57 5.88 1.63
CA THR A 103 7.81 7.29 1.26
C THR A 103 7.53 7.52 -0.23
N TRP A 104 7.08 8.74 -0.56
CA TRP A 104 6.68 9.14 -1.92
C TRP A 104 5.39 8.48 -2.43
N GLY A 105 4.51 8.09 -1.50
CA GLY A 105 3.18 7.59 -1.85
C GLY A 105 3.19 6.24 -2.55
N VAL A 106 4.24 5.44 -2.34
CA VAL A 106 4.27 4.06 -2.85
C VAL A 106 3.39 3.20 -1.96
N THR A 107 2.18 2.91 -2.43
CA THR A 107 1.13 2.20 -1.69
C THR A 107 1.09 0.72 -2.04
N LEU A 108 0.97 -0.10 -1.01
CA LEU A 108 0.96 -1.55 -1.09
C LEU A 108 -0.23 -2.14 -0.35
N GLU A 109 -0.84 -3.14 -0.97
CA GLU A 109 -1.83 -4.00 -0.34
C GLU A 109 -1.27 -5.42 -0.24
N ILE A 110 -1.25 -5.96 0.97
CA ILE A 110 -0.66 -7.25 1.35
C ILE A 110 -1.80 -8.18 1.76
N LYS A 111 -2.06 -9.19 0.95
CA LYS A 111 -3.04 -10.24 1.23
C LYS A 111 -2.36 -11.58 1.41
N SER A 112 -3.04 -12.48 2.09
CA SER A 112 -2.56 -13.85 2.28
C SER A 112 -3.69 -14.85 2.05
N THR A 113 -3.34 -16.05 1.55
CA THR A 113 -4.30 -17.14 1.39
C THR A 113 -3.64 -18.50 1.55
N ALA A 114 -4.33 -19.40 2.25
CA ALA A 114 -4.05 -20.85 2.26
C ALA A 114 -5.05 -21.62 1.39
N SER A 115 -6.05 -20.94 0.82
CA SER A 115 -7.15 -21.54 0.05
C SER A 115 -7.30 -20.82 -1.29
N PRO A 116 -6.43 -21.11 -2.28
CA PRO A 116 -6.43 -20.44 -3.58
C PRO A 116 -7.80 -20.44 -4.29
N ASP A 117 -8.53 -21.55 -4.22
CA ASP A 117 -9.80 -21.72 -4.94
C ASP A 117 -10.91 -20.76 -4.47
N ASN A 118 -10.85 -20.35 -3.20
CA ASN A 118 -11.84 -19.46 -2.58
C ASN A 118 -11.37 -18.01 -2.47
N TRP A 119 -10.13 -17.71 -2.88
CA TRP A 119 -9.57 -16.38 -2.72
C TRP A 119 -10.05 -15.42 -3.80
N ARG A 120 -10.39 -14.21 -3.38
CA ARG A 120 -10.79 -13.08 -4.23
C ARG A 120 -10.16 -11.80 -3.70
N LEU A 121 -9.79 -10.91 -4.62
CA LEU A 121 -9.45 -9.53 -4.35
C LEU A 121 -10.56 -8.63 -4.88
N ASN A 122 -11.14 -7.80 -4.03
CA ASN A 122 -12.21 -6.87 -4.42
C ASN A 122 -11.62 -5.47 -4.67
N LYS A 123 -12.26 -4.72 -5.56
CA LYS A 123 -12.06 -3.28 -5.65
C LYS A 123 -12.61 -2.62 -4.38
N THR A 124 -12.01 -1.51 -3.98
CA THR A 124 -12.45 -0.71 -2.83
C THR A 124 -12.87 0.68 -3.30
N CYS A 125 -13.82 1.27 -2.58
CA CYS A 125 -14.27 2.63 -2.86
C CYS A 125 -13.09 3.60 -2.74
N ARG A 126 -12.98 4.53 -3.68
CA ARG A 126 -11.95 5.57 -3.60
C ARG A 126 -12.29 6.55 -2.49
N TRP A 127 -11.27 6.95 -1.72
CA TRP A 127 -11.39 8.00 -0.72
C TRP A 127 -11.17 9.37 -1.35
N ASN A 128 -12.05 10.33 -1.07
CA ASN A 128 -11.87 11.73 -1.43
C ASN A 128 -11.42 12.53 -0.19
N ILE A 129 -10.13 12.86 -0.14
CA ILE A 129 -9.52 13.56 0.99
C ILE A 129 -10.00 15.00 1.18
N ILE A 130 -10.48 15.66 0.12
CA ILE A 130 -10.99 17.04 0.22
C ILE A 130 -12.36 17.06 0.89
N GLN A 131 -13.19 16.07 0.59
CA GLN A 131 -14.56 15.99 1.11
C GLN A 131 -14.71 15.10 2.33
N ASP A 132 -13.66 14.34 2.66
CA ASP A 132 -13.64 13.41 3.78
C ASP A 132 -14.73 12.33 3.64
N ARG A 133 -14.82 11.71 2.44
CA ARG A 133 -15.80 10.65 2.16
C ARG A 133 -15.36 9.64 1.09
N ASN A 134 -15.94 8.45 1.15
CA ASN A 134 -15.83 7.44 0.10
C ASN A 134 -16.67 7.82 -1.12
N LEU A 135 -16.15 7.54 -2.30
CA LEU A 135 -16.82 7.73 -3.59
C LEU A 135 -17.54 6.43 -4.00
N LYS A 136 -18.50 6.56 -4.92
CA LYS A 136 -19.19 5.41 -5.52
C LYS A 136 -18.28 4.57 -6.41
N GLU A 137 -17.29 5.20 -7.01
CA GLU A 137 -16.31 4.50 -7.85
C GLU A 137 -15.43 3.59 -6.98
N ALA A 138 -15.35 2.31 -7.38
CA ALA A 138 -14.46 1.34 -6.78
C ALA A 138 -13.31 0.99 -7.75
N VAL A 139 -12.08 0.99 -7.25
CA VAL A 139 -10.86 0.69 -8.00
C VAL A 139 -9.92 -0.21 -7.18
N PHE A 140 -8.77 -0.58 -7.74
CA PHE A 140 -7.66 -1.12 -6.96
C PHE A 140 -6.74 0.03 -6.54
N PRO A 141 -6.90 0.66 -5.38
CA PRO A 141 -6.24 1.93 -5.08
C PRO A 141 -4.71 1.80 -4.97
N SER A 142 -4.20 0.63 -4.63
CA SER A 142 -2.77 0.45 -4.35
C SER A 142 -1.94 0.45 -5.63
N GLN A 143 -0.70 0.92 -5.55
CA GLN A 143 0.23 0.82 -6.67
C GLN A 143 0.72 -0.62 -6.85
N PHE A 144 0.95 -1.31 -5.74
CA PHE A 144 1.39 -2.70 -5.73
C PHE A 144 0.51 -3.58 -4.86
N TYR A 145 0.33 -4.82 -5.29
CA TYR A 145 -0.46 -5.85 -4.62
C TYR A 145 0.41 -7.08 -4.42
N ILE A 146 0.51 -7.54 -3.18
CA ILE A 146 1.30 -8.69 -2.78
C ILE A 146 0.35 -9.74 -2.25
N LEU A 147 0.32 -10.92 -2.88
CA LEU A 147 -0.41 -12.08 -2.38
C LEU A 147 0.56 -13.13 -1.88
N ALA A 148 0.58 -13.35 -0.56
CA ALA A 148 1.27 -14.46 0.08
C ALA A 148 0.44 -15.75 -0.04
N GLN A 149 0.88 -16.67 -0.90
CA GLN A 149 0.32 -18.00 -0.99
C GLN A 149 1.00 -18.92 0.02
N MET A 150 0.23 -19.36 1.01
CA MET A 150 0.69 -20.19 2.12
C MET A 150 0.49 -21.67 1.84
N GLY A 151 1.45 -22.48 2.31
CA GLY A 151 1.28 -23.93 2.42
C GLY A 151 0.33 -24.36 3.56
N PRO A 152 -0.08 -25.65 3.55
CA PRO A 152 -1.17 -26.17 4.38
C PRO A 152 -0.89 -26.22 5.90
N ALA A 153 0.35 -26.12 6.37
CA ALA A 153 0.64 -26.06 7.81
C ALA A 153 1.89 -25.25 8.12
N ALA A 154 1.82 -24.47 9.21
CA ALA A 154 2.99 -23.91 9.90
C ALA A 154 3.45 -24.91 10.97
N SER A 155 4.75 -24.99 11.23
CA SER A 155 5.33 -25.85 12.27
C SER A 155 6.04 -25.01 13.33
N LEU A 156 5.84 -25.38 14.60
CA LEU A 156 6.58 -24.82 15.72
C LEU A 156 7.72 -25.77 16.04
N ASN A 157 8.95 -25.26 16.06
CA ASN A 157 10.11 -25.95 16.62
C ASN A 157 10.54 -25.25 17.93
N ASP A 158 11.56 -25.77 18.62
CA ASP A 158 11.92 -25.33 19.99
C ASP A 158 12.29 -23.83 20.12
N SER A 159 12.54 -23.11 19.02
CA SER A 159 12.94 -21.69 19.05
C SER A 159 12.35 -20.80 17.95
N ALA A 160 11.59 -21.38 17.00
CA ALA A 160 11.04 -20.65 15.87
C ALA A 160 9.66 -21.17 15.44
N LEU A 161 8.83 -20.24 14.98
CA LEU A 161 7.64 -20.54 14.20
C LEU A 161 8.02 -20.51 12.71
N ASP A 162 8.01 -21.67 12.08
CA ASP A 162 8.16 -21.79 10.62
C ASP A 162 6.79 -21.70 9.96
N LEU A 163 6.60 -20.65 9.17
CA LEU A 163 5.38 -20.41 8.40
C LEU A 163 5.31 -21.28 7.13
N GLY A 164 6.34 -22.08 6.87
CA GLY A 164 6.53 -22.89 5.68
C GLY A 164 7.03 -22.09 4.49
N ALA A 165 7.25 -22.77 3.37
CA ALA A 165 7.53 -22.11 2.10
C ALA A 165 6.32 -21.27 1.67
N ILE A 166 6.48 -19.94 1.69
CA ILE A 166 5.49 -18.97 1.22
C ILE A 166 5.96 -18.45 -0.14
N VAL A 167 5.05 -18.47 -1.11
CA VAL A 167 5.27 -17.85 -2.42
C VAL A 167 4.55 -16.52 -2.46
N PHE A 168 5.28 -15.45 -2.74
CA PHE A 168 4.71 -14.12 -2.91
C PHE A 168 4.45 -13.84 -4.38
N HIS A 169 3.22 -13.47 -4.72
CA HIS A 169 2.83 -13.06 -6.07
C HIS A 169 2.61 -11.55 -6.10
N VAL A 170 3.24 -10.85 -7.05
CA VAL A 170 3.20 -9.38 -7.11
C VAL A 170 2.54 -8.87 -8.37
N ARG A 171 1.55 -7.98 -8.22
CA ARG A 171 0.86 -7.28 -9.30
C ARG A 171 0.90 -5.77 -9.10
N THR A 172 0.90 -5.01 -10.19
CA THR A 172 0.64 -3.57 -10.13
C THR A 172 -0.87 -3.30 -10.15
N GLY A 173 -1.31 -2.19 -9.57
CA GLY A 173 -2.72 -1.78 -9.63
C GLY A 173 -3.24 -1.67 -11.06
N GLU A 174 -2.43 -1.13 -11.98
CA GLU A 174 -2.75 -1.02 -13.41
C GLU A 174 -2.93 -2.38 -14.10
N GLU A 175 -2.08 -3.37 -13.78
CA GLU A 175 -2.26 -4.75 -14.26
C GLU A 175 -3.61 -5.31 -13.78
N LEU A 176 -4.00 -5.04 -12.52
CA LEU A 176 -5.27 -5.51 -11.99
C LEU A 176 -6.47 -4.78 -12.62
N ASP A 177 -6.37 -3.47 -12.84
CA ASP A 177 -7.40 -2.69 -13.52
C ASP A 177 -7.67 -3.26 -14.92
N ALA A 178 -6.62 -3.60 -15.67
CA ALA A 178 -6.72 -4.23 -16.98
C ALA A 178 -7.30 -5.66 -16.93
N LEU A 179 -7.01 -6.43 -15.88
CA LEU A 179 -7.53 -7.80 -15.71
C LEU A 179 -8.98 -7.84 -15.24
N ALA A 180 -9.45 -6.79 -14.56
CA ALA A 180 -10.77 -6.68 -13.94
C ALA A 180 -11.75 -5.77 -14.70
N VAL A 181 -11.54 -5.54 -15.99
CA VAL A 181 -12.46 -4.75 -16.83
C VAL A 181 -13.87 -5.31 -16.71
N GLY A 182 -14.82 -4.47 -16.27
CA GLY A 182 -16.22 -4.85 -16.04
C GLY A 182 -16.46 -5.76 -14.82
N GLN A 183 -15.46 -5.98 -13.96
CA GLN A 183 -15.54 -6.83 -12.77
C GLN A 183 -15.23 -6.03 -11.50
N GLN A 184 -15.92 -6.38 -10.40
CA GLN A 184 -15.67 -5.82 -9.06
C GLN A 184 -14.60 -6.58 -8.28
N SER A 185 -14.21 -7.77 -8.75
CA SER A 185 -13.22 -8.60 -8.07
C SER A 185 -12.45 -9.51 -9.02
N LEU A 186 -11.29 -9.98 -8.56
CA LEU A 186 -10.41 -10.91 -9.26
C LEU A 186 -10.18 -12.18 -8.45
N GLY A 187 -10.20 -13.32 -9.14
CA GLY A 187 -9.83 -14.62 -8.56
C GLY A 187 -8.34 -14.86 -8.53
N PHE A 188 -7.95 -15.84 -7.71
CA PHE A 188 -6.56 -16.28 -7.57
C PHE A 188 -5.90 -16.58 -8.93
N SER A 189 -6.53 -17.37 -9.78
CA SER A 189 -5.96 -17.77 -11.08
C SER A 189 -5.70 -16.57 -12.00
N LYS A 190 -6.59 -15.56 -11.98
CA LYS A 190 -6.40 -14.30 -12.73
C LYS A 190 -5.28 -13.45 -12.12
N PHE A 191 -5.24 -13.35 -10.78
CA PHE A 191 -4.22 -12.58 -10.08
C PHE A 191 -2.82 -13.15 -10.32
N VAL A 192 -2.63 -14.45 -10.09
CA VAL A 192 -1.34 -15.13 -10.30
C VAL A 192 -0.98 -15.17 -11.79
N GLY A 193 -1.96 -15.42 -12.66
CA GLY A 193 -1.78 -15.50 -14.10
C GLY A 193 -1.04 -16.76 -14.56
N ALA A 194 -0.80 -16.82 -15.87
CA ALA A 194 -0.06 -17.92 -16.50
C ALA A 194 1.40 -17.97 -16.01
N GLU A 195 1.97 -19.17 -15.94
CA GLU A 195 3.30 -19.43 -15.37
C GLU A 195 4.41 -18.59 -16.02
N ASN A 196 4.38 -18.42 -17.34
CA ASN A 196 5.35 -17.61 -18.09
C ASN A 196 5.20 -16.08 -17.90
N LYS A 197 4.12 -15.63 -17.24
CA LYS A 197 3.85 -14.22 -16.92
C LYS A 197 3.70 -14.00 -15.41
N ARG A 198 4.03 -15.01 -14.62
CA ARG A 198 3.86 -15.02 -13.17
C ARG A 198 5.04 -14.30 -12.54
N ARG A 199 4.76 -13.26 -11.77
CA ARG A 199 5.75 -12.58 -10.95
C ARG A 199 5.68 -13.14 -9.53
N SER A 200 6.27 -14.32 -9.35
CA SER A 200 6.41 -14.98 -8.05
C SER A 200 7.81 -14.84 -7.50
N CYS A 201 7.94 -14.73 -6.19
CA CYS A 201 9.21 -14.63 -5.50
C CYS A 201 9.13 -15.21 -4.08
N SER A 202 10.30 -15.50 -3.52
CA SER A 202 10.48 -15.77 -2.10
C SER A 202 10.43 -14.48 -1.27
N TYR A 203 10.43 -14.62 0.06
CA TYR A 203 10.44 -13.49 0.98
C TYR A 203 11.65 -12.56 0.81
N ASP A 204 12.84 -13.13 0.56
CA ASP A 204 14.08 -12.36 0.42
C ASP A 204 14.22 -11.68 -0.94
N GLU A 205 13.57 -12.21 -1.98
CA GLU A 205 13.55 -11.64 -3.32
C GLU A 205 12.51 -10.52 -3.48
N LEU A 206 11.51 -10.46 -2.58
CA LEU A 206 10.40 -9.52 -2.66
C LEU A 206 10.83 -8.04 -2.79
N PRO A 207 11.81 -7.52 -2.02
CA PRO A 207 12.29 -6.14 -2.19
C PRO A 207 12.86 -5.88 -3.58
N ALA A 208 13.62 -6.82 -4.15
CA ALA A 208 14.21 -6.66 -5.48
C ALA A 208 13.14 -6.67 -6.59
N VAL A 209 12.09 -7.49 -6.43
CA VAL A 209 10.94 -7.50 -7.35
C VAL A 209 10.19 -6.16 -7.32
N LEU A 210 9.98 -5.58 -6.15
CA LEU A 210 9.34 -4.26 -6.03
C LEU A 210 10.22 -3.14 -6.57
N LEU A 211 11.54 -3.20 -6.35
CA LEU A 211 12.49 -2.27 -6.94
C LEU A 211 12.44 -2.28 -8.48
N ASP A 212 12.45 -3.47 -9.10
CA ASP A 212 12.34 -3.58 -10.57
C ASP A 212 11.03 -2.95 -11.08
N LEU A 213 9.90 -3.26 -10.43
CA LEU A 213 8.61 -2.68 -10.79
C LEU A 213 8.58 -1.16 -10.64
N GLN A 214 9.11 -0.64 -9.53
CA GLN A 214 9.17 0.79 -9.28
C GLN A 214 10.12 1.49 -10.26
N THR A 215 11.22 0.84 -10.64
CA THR A 215 12.15 1.34 -11.67
C THR A 215 11.46 1.43 -13.04
N GLN A 216 10.74 0.38 -13.44
CA GLN A 216 9.98 0.40 -14.70
C GLN A 216 8.90 1.48 -14.71
N ARG A 217 8.23 1.68 -13.57
CA ARG A 217 7.24 2.74 -13.39
C ARG A 217 7.87 4.12 -13.48
N LEU A 218 9.01 4.34 -12.83
CA LEU A 218 9.77 5.59 -12.90
C LEU A 218 10.20 5.89 -14.35
N LEU A 219 10.76 4.92 -15.05
CA LEU A 219 11.18 5.09 -16.45
C LEU A 219 10.01 5.43 -17.38
N ARG A 220 8.80 4.94 -17.06
CA ARG A 220 7.59 5.26 -17.82
C ARG A 220 7.14 6.69 -17.55
N ILE A 221 7.07 7.08 -16.28
CA ILE A 221 6.56 8.41 -15.92
C ILE A 221 7.52 9.51 -16.37
N GLN A 222 8.83 9.29 -16.30
CA GLN A 222 9.84 10.23 -16.80
C GLN A 222 9.71 10.55 -18.30
N LYS A 223 9.11 9.66 -19.11
CA LYS A 223 8.85 9.94 -20.53
C LYS A 223 7.73 10.95 -20.75
N LYS A 224 6.81 11.08 -19.78
CA LYS A 224 5.64 11.97 -19.83
C LYS A 224 5.90 13.32 -19.14
N LEU A 225 6.86 13.34 -18.22
CA LEU A 225 7.22 14.52 -17.44
C LEU A 225 8.15 15.46 -18.21
N ARG A 226 8.10 16.75 -17.87
CA ARG A 226 9.10 17.72 -18.34
C ARG A 226 10.48 17.36 -17.78
N PRO A 227 11.55 17.35 -18.60
CA PRO A 227 12.88 16.87 -18.16
C PRO A 227 13.49 17.64 -16.98
N ASP A 228 13.13 18.91 -16.83
CA ASP A 228 13.62 19.82 -15.80
C ASP A 228 12.69 19.92 -14.59
N TRP A 229 11.53 19.25 -14.62
CA TRP A 229 10.57 19.33 -13.53
C TRP A 229 10.98 18.43 -12.36
N LYS A 230 10.89 19.01 -11.15
CA LYS A 230 11.03 18.33 -9.87
C LYS A 230 10.05 18.93 -8.88
N LEU A 231 9.42 18.09 -8.06
CA LEU A 231 8.63 18.55 -6.95
C LEU A 231 9.58 19.15 -5.89
N VAL A 232 9.33 20.41 -5.54
CA VAL A 232 10.03 21.12 -4.46
C VAL A 232 9.16 20.99 -3.21
N PRO A 233 9.57 20.21 -2.19
CA PRO A 233 8.82 20.12 -0.94
C PRO A 233 8.71 21.50 -0.28
N LEU A 234 7.56 21.80 0.32
CA LEU A 234 7.42 23.02 1.11
C LEU A 234 8.20 22.89 2.43
N GLU A 235 9.05 23.87 2.73
CA GLU A 235 9.76 23.95 4.00
C GLU A 235 8.86 24.59 5.07
N ARG A 236 8.25 23.79 5.96
CA ARG A 236 7.77 24.25 7.28
C ARG A 236 7.78 23.13 8.31
N GLY A 237 8.54 23.33 9.39
CA GLY A 237 8.36 22.69 10.70
C GLY A 237 7.89 21.22 10.70
N ASP A 238 6.84 20.94 11.47
CA ASP A 238 6.26 19.61 11.73
C ASP A 238 4.98 19.32 10.91
N ASP A 239 4.62 20.18 9.94
CA ASP A 239 3.36 20.05 9.19
C ASP A 239 3.50 19.09 8.00
N ASP A 240 2.60 18.10 7.91
CA ASP A 240 2.54 17.16 6.77
C ASP A 240 1.75 17.80 5.59
N PHE A 241 2.47 18.40 4.64
CA PHE A 241 1.86 18.88 3.39
C PHE A 241 1.64 17.75 2.39
N LEU A 242 0.51 17.81 1.69
CA LEU A 242 0.09 16.80 0.73
C LEU A 242 0.12 17.41 -0.68
N PRO A 243 0.94 16.88 -1.60
CA PRO A 243 0.85 17.26 -3.00
C PRO A 243 -0.37 16.55 -3.61
N LEU A 244 -1.43 17.30 -3.90
CA LEU A 244 -2.65 16.74 -4.49
C LEU A 244 -2.76 17.10 -5.98
N ALA A 245 -3.29 16.15 -6.74
CA ALA A 245 -3.76 16.37 -8.11
C ALA A 245 -5.28 16.27 -8.10
N VAL A 246 -5.97 17.39 -8.22
CA VAL A 246 -7.41 17.51 -7.98
C VAL A 246 -8.14 17.70 -9.29
N GLU A 247 -9.05 16.78 -9.60
CA GLU A 247 -9.91 16.85 -10.76
C GLU A 247 -11.17 17.69 -10.43
N GLN A 248 -11.40 18.75 -11.20
CA GLN A 248 -12.56 19.64 -11.11
C GLN A 248 -12.97 20.12 -12.50
N ALA A 249 -14.27 20.04 -12.81
CA ALA A 249 -14.83 20.47 -14.09
C ALA A 249 -14.10 19.85 -15.31
N GLY A 250 -13.70 18.59 -15.20
CA GLY A 250 -12.96 17.87 -16.25
C GLY A 250 -11.51 18.32 -16.48
N GLN A 251 -10.93 19.10 -15.57
CA GLN A 251 -9.52 19.48 -15.57
C GLN A 251 -8.84 19.03 -14.28
N VAL A 252 -7.53 18.76 -14.33
CA VAL A 252 -6.76 18.40 -13.14
C VAL A 252 -5.82 19.55 -12.78
N GLU A 253 -5.87 20.00 -11.54
CA GLU A 253 -4.95 21.01 -11.01
C GLU A 253 -4.03 20.41 -9.94
N ALA A 254 -2.76 20.84 -9.91
CA ALA A 254 -1.77 20.38 -8.95
C ALA A 254 -1.50 21.45 -7.90
N TRP A 255 -1.69 21.12 -6.62
CA TRP A 255 -1.54 22.05 -5.51
C TRP A 255 -0.99 21.35 -4.26
N TRP A 256 -0.28 22.11 -3.43
CA TRP A 256 0.01 21.73 -2.06
C TRP A 256 -1.21 21.97 -1.18
N TYR A 257 -1.56 20.99 -0.37
CA TYR A 257 -2.62 21.06 0.62
C TYR A 257 -2.06 20.82 2.03
N TRP A 258 -2.78 21.32 3.02
CA TRP A 258 -2.59 20.99 4.42
C TRP A 258 -3.93 20.58 5.04
N GLN A 259 -3.94 19.51 5.83
CA GLN A 259 -5.09 19.17 6.65
C GLN A 259 -5.15 20.07 7.89
N ALA A 260 -6.20 20.87 7.99
CA ALA A 260 -6.47 21.72 9.15
C ALA A 260 -7.85 21.43 9.71
N GLU A 261 -7.98 21.49 11.04
CA GLU A 261 -9.29 21.45 11.69
C GLU A 261 -9.98 22.81 11.50
N VAL A 262 -11.07 22.83 10.75
CA VAL A 262 -11.89 24.02 10.51
C VAL A 262 -13.27 23.74 11.06
N GLN A 263 -13.67 24.48 12.09
CA GLN A 263 -14.98 24.34 12.75
C GLN A 263 -15.28 22.91 13.24
N GLY A 264 -14.27 22.21 13.77
CA GLY A 264 -14.44 20.84 14.28
C GLY A 264 -14.37 19.74 13.22
N LYS A 265 -14.08 20.08 11.96
CA LYS A 265 -13.91 19.12 10.86
C LYS A 265 -12.51 19.24 10.24
N TRP A 266 -11.82 18.12 10.08
CA TRP A 266 -10.59 18.04 9.31
C TRP A 266 -10.87 18.33 7.84
N THR A 267 -10.22 19.37 7.31
CA THR A 267 -10.44 19.87 5.95
C THR A 267 -9.11 20.05 5.25
N ALA A 268 -8.99 19.57 4.01
CA ALA A 268 -7.83 19.84 3.18
C ALA A 268 -7.93 21.27 2.61
N VAL A 269 -6.99 22.13 2.99
CA VAL A 269 -6.93 23.54 2.57
C VAL A 269 -5.81 23.74 1.54
N PRO A 270 -6.09 24.33 0.37
CA PRO A 270 -5.06 24.61 -0.64
C PRO A 270 -4.11 25.71 -0.16
N ILE A 271 -2.81 25.51 -0.36
CA ILE A 271 -1.74 26.38 0.13
C ILE A 271 -1.03 27.09 -1.02
N ALA A 272 -0.53 26.33 -1.99
CA ALA A 272 0.23 26.88 -3.11
C ALA A 272 0.08 26.00 -4.36
N PRO A 273 0.03 26.59 -5.56
CA PRO A 273 0.02 25.82 -6.79
C PRO A 273 1.36 25.12 -7.01
N ILE A 274 1.32 23.93 -7.60
CA ILE A 274 2.50 23.18 -8.05
C ILE A 274 2.63 23.38 -9.56
N PRO A 275 3.81 23.77 -10.08
CA PRO A 275 4.01 23.94 -11.52
C PRO A 275 3.66 22.66 -12.30
N TRP A 276 2.99 22.83 -13.44
CA TRP A 276 2.52 21.74 -14.28
C TRP A 276 3.67 20.78 -14.67
N PRO A 277 3.58 19.48 -14.31
CA PRO A 277 4.69 18.56 -14.47
C PRO A 277 4.79 17.92 -15.85
N TRP A 278 3.70 17.92 -16.62
CA TRP A 278 3.57 17.14 -17.84
C TRP A 278 4.08 17.89 -19.08
N LEU A 279 4.52 17.13 -20.08
CA LEU A 279 4.77 17.65 -21.43
C LEU A 279 3.47 18.22 -22.04
N PRO A 280 3.53 19.20 -22.96
CA PRO A 280 2.35 19.92 -23.46
C PRO A 280 1.23 19.06 -24.06
N ASP A 281 1.59 17.93 -24.68
CA ASP A 281 0.64 17.05 -25.40
C ASP A 281 0.25 15.79 -24.61
N GLU A 282 0.75 15.65 -23.38
CA GLU A 282 0.45 14.49 -22.54
C GLU A 282 -0.91 14.64 -21.86
N THR A 283 -1.70 13.57 -21.88
CA THR A 283 -2.97 13.46 -21.15
C THR A 283 -2.80 12.43 -20.03
N PRO A 284 -2.30 12.84 -18.86
CA PRO A 284 -2.03 11.92 -17.76
C PRO A 284 -3.34 11.40 -17.16
N ASP A 285 -3.39 10.10 -16.89
CA ASP A 285 -4.45 9.54 -16.07
C ASP A 285 -4.12 9.66 -14.57
N TRP A 286 -5.03 9.19 -13.71
CA TRP A 286 -4.84 9.24 -12.26
C TRP A 286 -3.65 8.41 -11.77
N ARG A 287 -3.28 7.32 -12.46
CA ARG A 287 -2.12 6.49 -12.13
C ARG A 287 -0.80 7.19 -12.46
N ASP A 288 -0.80 7.97 -13.55
CA ASP A 288 0.32 8.83 -13.90
C ASP A 288 0.55 9.88 -12.79
N TRP A 289 -0.50 10.56 -12.33
CA TRP A 289 -0.40 11.52 -11.22
C TRP A 289 0.15 10.88 -9.94
N GLU A 290 -0.34 9.70 -9.57
CA GLU A 290 0.21 8.92 -8.45
C GLU A 290 1.67 8.49 -8.69
N ALA A 291 2.08 8.27 -9.93
CA ALA A 291 3.46 7.93 -10.29
C ALA A 291 4.41 9.12 -10.23
N ALA A 292 3.89 10.31 -10.45
CA ALA A 292 4.62 11.55 -10.27
C ALA A 292 4.72 11.99 -8.79
N GLY A 293 4.07 11.26 -7.86
CA GLY A 293 4.13 11.52 -6.42
C GLY A 293 2.98 12.35 -5.86
N PHE A 294 1.89 12.52 -6.62
CA PHE A 294 0.69 13.23 -6.16
C PHE A 294 -0.35 12.25 -5.63
N ALA A 295 -1.10 12.63 -4.59
CA ALA A 295 -2.35 11.93 -4.28
C ALA A 295 -3.46 12.46 -5.19
N PHE A 296 -4.01 11.60 -6.04
CA PHE A 296 -5.07 11.99 -6.98
C PHE A 296 -6.43 12.05 -6.29
N VAL A 297 -7.14 13.16 -6.47
CA VAL A 297 -8.48 13.40 -5.93
C VAL A 297 -9.44 13.54 -7.11
N PRO A 298 -10.21 12.49 -7.44
CA PRO A 298 -11.14 12.55 -8.56
C PRO A 298 -12.31 13.51 -8.29
N GLU A 299 -12.90 14.01 -9.38
CA GLU A 299 -14.13 14.77 -9.30
C GLU A 299 -15.25 13.87 -8.77
N VAL A 300 -16.13 14.44 -7.97
CA VAL A 300 -17.22 13.70 -7.37
C VAL A 300 -18.28 13.43 -8.42
N ALA A 301 -18.35 12.19 -8.91
CA ALA A 301 -19.62 11.68 -9.39
C ALA A 301 -20.53 11.52 -8.17
N ALA A 302 -21.47 12.46 -7.98
CA ALA A 302 -22.34 12.48 -6.81
C ALA A 302 -22.94 11.09 -6.56
N SER A 303 -22.80 10.58 -5.33
CA SER A 303 -23.79 9.63 -4.88
C SER A 303 -25.11 10.37 -4.88
N VAL A 304 -26.05 10.01 -5.77
CA VAL A 304 -27.47 10.24 -5.43
C VAL A 304 -27.63 9.65 -4.04
N ASP A 305 -27.80 10.52 -3.05
CA ASP A 305 -28.14 10.15 -1.70
C ASP A 305 -29.46 9.40 -1.82
N GLU A 306 -29.45 8.10 -1.52
CA GLU A 306 -30.71 7.47 -1.15
C GLU A 306 -31.12 8.11 0.18
N PRO A 307 -32.34 8.63 0.31
CA PRO A 307 -32.78 9.29 1.53
C PRO A 307 -32.63 8.33 2.72
N GLU A 308 -32.21 8.87 3.87
CA GLU A 308 -31.91 8.23 5.15
C GLU A 308 -33.04 7.39 5.80
N ASP A 309 -34.10 7.02 5.07
CA ASP A 309 -35.30 6.35 5.58
C ASP A 309 -35.65 5.03 4.86
N ALA A 310 -34.65 4.20 4.56
CA ALA A 310 -34.91 2.81 4.15
C ALA A 310 -34.76 1.88 5.38
N PRO A 311 -35.85 1.24 5.86
CA PRO A 311 -35.76 0.35 7.02
C PRO A 311 -34.89 -0.86 6.69
N ILE A 312 -33.95 -1.15 7.59
CA ILE A 312 -33.10 -2.35 7.54
C ILE A 312 -34.02 -3.58 7.62
N VAL A 313 -34.18 -4.27 6.49
CA VAL A 313 -34.76 -5.61 6.46
C VAL A 313 -33.63 -6.58 6.80
N VAL A 314 -33.68 -7.12 8.01
CA VAL A 314 -32.81 -8.23 8.43
C VAL A 314 -33.36 -9.52 7.84
N SER A 315 -32.57 -10.18 7.00
CA SER A 315 -32.73 -11.59 6.63
C SER A 315 -31.37 -12.25 6.53
#